data_AF-A0A963YMQ5-F1
#
_entry.id   AF-A0A963YMQ5-F1
#
_cell.length_a   1.000
_cell.length_b   1.000
_cell.length_c   1.000
_cell.angle_alpha   90.00
_cell.angle_beta   90.00
_cell.angle_gamma   90.00
#
_symmetry.space_group_name_H-M   'P 1'
#
loop_
_entity.id
_entity.type
_entity.pdbx_description
1 polymer ?
#
loop_
_entity_poly.entity_id
_entity_poly.type
_entity_poly.pdbx_seq_one_letter_code
_entity_poly.pdbx_strand_id
1 'polypeptide(L)'
;MDAILRGVLQNLPESGAESWSALAAVMSALSLSAADGQTRFWNAFREIGLRYLDSLPDDQASGRPQIKRFLETTTLDDVAHFVRRDRHVWHNCLHVVRQDGQWLVCDGLYNGTMLLTKDESTEDLHIAGQHSERDPSLSVIQDEQTRNLYSKLHGRTPRTLVILANGRPIDQSVSIAKFATFFASEDIAPTVSVHQSRVTAYFDPAIFPEMKMRGEIEYFDPKAWHQRRNSLHEGTSIVESSYLPDNSWDTQAALMRQVQSAIWKEAGAPAAYVDPRENLRLFCSLEFEKRSWAEQIDALLDVFKKTKTITKKLTIVLNGMTGTIFPDASAKLEELYAGIFKLEKEIAQTWRDALGDFVTIEFLGGKDLVSKVRASQSAHFFLAPAGTAALIALMANVKGVFYSHPRLHGHFANQLKGFPNGHLICRKTTREETGEHGGVMNYEWSGAAGQSYSISSEAFMAEVWPALTKRLSE
;
A
#
# COMPACT_ATOMS: atom_id res chain seq x y z
N MET A 1 -10.31 8.87 -26.76
CA MET A 1 -9.66 8.23 -25.60
C MET A 1 -9.62 9.24 -24.46
N ASP A 2 -10.25 8.93 -23.33
CA ASP A 2 -10.47 9.82 -22.19
C ASP A 2 -9.18 10.21 -21.46
N ALA A 3 -9.16 11.30 -20.70
CA ALA A 3 -7.96 11.78 -19.98
C ALA A 3 -7.41 10.76 -18.96
N ILE A 4 -8.28 9.87 -18.46
CA ILE A 4 -7.98 8.87 -17.41
C ILE A 4 -7.45 7.59 -18.04
N LEU A 5 -8.07 7.13 -19.11
CA LEU A 5 -7.53 6.04 -19.95
C LEU A 5 -6.18 6.48 -20.52
N ARG A 6 -6.03 7.75 -20.90
CA ARG A 6 -4.76 8.36 -21.24
C ARG A 6 -3.80 8.42 -20.05
N GLY A 7 -4.21 8.76 -18.83
CA GLY A 7 -3.31 8.71 -17.67
C GLY A 7 -2.83 7.29 -17.32
N VAL A 8 -3.69 6.30 -17.45
CA VAL A 8 -3.39 4.88 -17.22
C VAL A 8 -2.53 4.29 -18.35
N LEU A 9 -2.74 4.71 -19.61
CA LEU A 9 -2.08 4.15 -20.79
C LEU A 9 -0.88 4.98 -21.32
N GLN A 10 -0.84 6.31 -21.14
CA GLN A 10 0.25 7.19 -21.62
C GLN A 10 1.48 7.16 -20.72
N ASN A 11 1.32 6.76 -19.46
CA ASN A 11 2.45 6.53 -18.56
C ASN A 11 3.01 5.11 -18.66
N LEU A 12 2.41 4.27 -19.50
CA LEU A 12 3.04 3.06 -20.00
C LEU A 12 3.80 3.47 -21.26
N PRO A 13 5.12 3.21 -21.34
CA PRO A 13 5.84 3.27 -22.63
C PRO A 13 5.07 2.46 -23.69
N GLU A 14 5.32 2.64 -24.99
CA GLU A 14 4.74 1.74 -26.01
C GLU A 14 5.03 0.25 -25.70
N SER A 15 6.17 -0.04 -25.05
CA SER A 15 6.54 -1.36 -24.52
C SER A 15 5.84 -1.77 -23.21
N GLY A 16 5.12 -0.86 -22.56
CA GLY A 16 4.38 -1.07 -21.31
C GLY A 16 2.93 -1.50 -21.52
N ALA A 17 2.35 -1.26 -22.71
CA ALA A 17 1.00 -1.73 -23.05
C ALA A 17 0.92 -3.26 -23.19
N GLU A 18 2.05 -3.92 -23.41
CA GLU A 18 2.22 -5.38 -23.47
C GLU A 18 2.51 -6.02 -22.12
N SER A 19 2.51 -5.23 -21.04
CA SER A 19 2.84 -5.71 -19.71
C SER A 19 1.62 -6.27 -18.98
N TRP A 20 1.88 -7.23 -18.10
CA TRP A 20 0.91 -7.71 -17.13
C TRP A 20 0.37 -6.59 -16.22
N SER A 21 1.12 -5.49 -16.09
CA SER A 21 0.74 -4.31 -15.31
C SER A 21 -0.35 -3.47 -15.95
N ALA A 22 -0.27 -3.29 -17.27
CA ALA A 22 -1.34 -2.70 -18.05
C ALA A 22 -2.63 -3.50 -17.88
N LEU A 23 -2.54 -4.83 -18.01
CA LEU A 23 -3.68 -5.74 -17.90
C LEU A 23 -4.33 -5.68 -16.50
N ALA A 24 -3.52 -5.65 -15.45
CA ALA A 24 -3.96 -5.46 -14.06
C ALA A 24 -4.67 -4.11 -13.82
N ALA A 25 -4.27 -3.07 -14.55
CA ALA A 25 -4.92 -1.76 -14.47
C ALA A 25 -6.32 -1.77 -15.08
N VAL A 26 -6.44 -2.23 -16.32
CA VAL A 26 -7.72 -2.24 -17.02
C VAL A 26 -8.71 -3.24 -16.43
N MET A 27 -8.26 -4.39 -15.90
CA MET A 27 -9.17 -5.31 -15.20
C MET A 27 -9.77 -4.67 -13.94
N SER A 28 -8.97 -3.88 -13.21
CA SER A 28 -9.41 -3.19 -12.00
C SER A 28 -10.38 -2.06 -12.34
N ALA A 29 -10.04 -1.23 -13.31
CA ALA A 29 -10.93 -0.17 -13.79
C ALA A 29 -12.27 -0.72 -14.32
N LEU A 30 -12.24 -1.81 -15.09
CA LEU A 30 -13.43 -2.50 -15.58
C LEU A 30 -14.35 -2.93 -14.45
N SER A 31 -13.80 -3.55 -13.39
CA SER A 31 -14.59 -4.03 -12.25
C SER A 31 -15.22 -2.93 -11.39
N LEU A 32 -14.68 -1.71 -11.43
CA LEU A 32 -15.13 -0.59 -10.60
C LEU A 32 -16.08 0.38 -11.31
N SER A 33 -16.11 0.36 -12.65
CA SER A 33 -16.83 1.36 -13.44
C SER A 33 -18.32 1.07 -13.59
N ALA A 34 -19.13 2.12 -13.70
CA ALA A 34 -20.53 2.03 -14.15
C ALA A 34 -20.63 1.63 -15.64
N ALA A 35 -21.86 1.35 -16.11
CA ALA A 35 -22.11 0.76 -17.44
C ALA A 35 -21.39 1.47 -18.61
N ASP A 36 -21.44 2.81 -18.65
CA ASP A 36 -20.77 3.59 -19.70
C ASP A 36 -19.24 3.40 -19.67
N GLY A 37 -18.65 3.40 -18.48
CA GLY A 37 -17.23 3.13 -18.28
C GLY A 37 -16.85 1.68 -18.59
N GLN A 38 -17.70 0.70 -18.26
CA GLN A 38 -17.44 -0.72 -18.51
C GLN A 38 -17.24 -1.01 -19.99
N THR A 39 -18.02 -0.39 -20.88
CA THR A 39 -17.83 -0.55 -22.34
C THR A 39 -16.43 -0.13 -22.76
N ARG A 40 -15.99 1.04 -22.30
CA ARG A 40 -14.66 1.58 -22.62
C ARG A 40 -13.54 0.70 -22.04
N PHE A 41 -13.65 0.29 -20.78
CA PHE A 41 -12.63 -0.53 -20.13
C PHE A 41 -12.63 -1.98 -20.60
N TRP A 42 -13.76 -2.52 -21.05
CA TRP A 42 -13.84 -3.84 -21.68
C TRP A 42 -13.06 -3.87 -22.99
N ASN A 43 -13.24 -2.87 -23.84
CA ASN A 43 -12.49 -2.75 -25.09
C ASN A 43 -10.98 -2.59 -24.83
N ALA A 44 -10.60 -1.80 -23.83
CA ALA A 44 -9.21 -1.65 -23.43
C ALA A 44 -8.62 -2.96 -22.86
N PHE A 45 -9.38 -3.69 -22.05
CA PHE A 45 -9.00 -5.00 -21.50
C PHE A 45 -8.75 -6.01 -22.63
N ARG A 46 -9.62 -6.06 -23.65
CA ARG A 46 -9.44 -6.92 -24.82
C ARG A 46 -8.16 -6.56 -25.59
N GLU A 47 -7.98 -5.27 -25.92
CA GLU A 47 -6.81 -4.81 -26.67
C GLU A 47 -5.50 -5.12 -25.94
N ILE A 48 -5.42 -4.79 -24.65
CA ILE A 48 -4.24 -5.04 -23.83
C ILE A 48 -4.02 -6.54 -23.62
N GLY A 49 -5.08 -7.30 -23.39
CA GLY A 49 -5.00 -8.76 -23.24
C GLY A 49 -4.42 -9.43 -24.48
N LEU A 50 -4.83 -9.01 -25.68
CA LEU A 50 -4.28 -9.52 -26.94
C LEU A 50 -2.78 -9.19 -27.08
N ARG A 51 -2.38 -7.95 -26.79
CA ARG A 51 -0.97 -7.52 -26.81
C ARG A 51 -0.11 -8.27 -25.79
N TYR A 52 -0.61 -8.43 -24.57
CA TYR A 52 0.04 -9.22 -23.54
C TYR A 52 0.24 -10.68 -23.98
N LEU A 53 -0.77 -11.30 -24.58
CA LEU A 53 -0.66 -12.66 -25.09
C LEU A 53 0.41 -12.79 -26.19
N ASP A 54 0.54 -11.77 -27.04
CA ASP A 54 1.57 -11.72 -28.10
C ASP A 54 2.98 -11.52 -27.56
N SER A 55 3.14 -10.84 -26.42
CA SER A 55 4.44 -10.62 -25.80
C SER A 55 4.94 -11.81 -24.95
N LEU A 56 4.06 -12.77 -24.63
CA LEU A 56 4.42 -13.93 -23.82
C LEU A 56 5.49 -14.81 -24.50
N PRO A 57 6.48 -15.32 -23.73
CA PRO A 57 7.34 -16.41 -24.16
C PRO A 57 6.53 -17.67 -24.53
N ASP A 58 7.04 -18.47 -25.48
CA ASP A 58 6.33 -19.65 -26.00
C ASP A 58 6.03 -20.70 -24.92
N ASP A 59 6.91 -20.85 -23.92
CA ASP A 59 6.71 -21.73 -22.76
C ASP A 59 5.58 -21.29 -21.82
N GLN A 60 5.11 -20.05 -21.97
CA GLN A 60 4.00 -19.46 -21.23
C GLN A 60 2.74 -19.24 -22.09
N ALA A 61 2.73 -19.69 -23.34
CA ALA A 61 1.71 -19.35 -24.32
C ALA A 61 0.82 -20.53 -24.76
N SER A 62 0.80 -21.64 -24.00
CA SER A 62 0.09 -22.87 -24.42
C SER A 62 -1.42 -22.66 -24.66
N GLY A 63 -2.08 -21.83 -23.85
CA GLY A 63 -3.49 -21.46 -24.01
C GLY A 63 -3.75 -20.21 -24.87
N ARG A 64 -2.70 -19.62 -25.48
CA ARG A 64 -2.80 -18.36 -26.26
C ARG A 64 -3.92 -18.40 -27.31
N PRO A 65 -4.07 -19.44 -28.15
CA PRO A 65 -5.10 -19.42 -29.21
C PRO A 65 -6.52 -19.33 -28.67
N GLN A 66 -6.84 -20.08 -27.62
CA GLN A 66 -8.18 -20.14 -27.04
C GLN A 66 -8.52 -18.84 -26.31
N ILE A 67 -7.56 -18.30 -25.56
CA ILE A 67 -7.74 -17.03 -24.83
C ILE A 67 -7.88 -15.87 -25.82
N LYS A 68 -7.06 -15.83 -26.89
CA LYS A 68 -7.21 -14.84 -27.96
C LYS A 68 -8.58 -14.88 -28.59
N ARG A 69 -9.05 -16.08 -28.96
CA ARG A 69 -10.39 -16.27 -29.52
C ARG A 69 -11.47 -15.72 -28.59
N PHE A 70 -11.41 -16.05 -27.29
CA PHE A 70 -12.35 -15.51 -26.31
C PHE A 70 -12.35 -13.98 -26.32
N LEU A 71 -11.18 -13.35 -26.25
CA LEU A 71 -11.06 -11.89 -26.27
C LEU A 71 -11.53 -11.28 -27.59
N GLU A 72 -11.27 -11.90 -28.73
CA GLU A 72 -11.67 -11.39 -30.05
C GLU A 72 -13.17 -11.49 -30.30
N THR A 73 -13.83 -12.55 -29.83
CA THR A 73 -15.25 -12.81 -30.13
C THR A 73 -16.22 -12.28 -29.09
N THR A 74 -15.75 -11.89 -27.90
CA THR A 74 -16.62 -11.48 -26.80
C THR A 74 -16.81 -9.96 -26.78
N THR A 75 -18.02 -9.50 -27.07
CA THR A 75 -18.45 -8.11 -26.85
C THR A 75 -18.98 -7.94 -25.42
N LEU A 76 -19.23 -6.70 -24.98
CA LEU A 76 -19.77 -6.49 -23.63
C LEU A 76 -21.18 -7.07 -23.49
N ASP A 77 -21.98 -7.04 -24.57
CA ASP A 77 -23.35 -7.58 -24.57
C ASP A 77 -23.37 -9.11 -24.39
N ASP A 78 -22.27 -9.79 -24.73
CA ASP A 78 -22.09 -11.23 -24.50
C ASP A 78 -21.76 -11.55 -23.03
N VAL A 79 -21.34 -10.56 -22.23
CA VAL A 79 -20.94 -10.74 -20.84
C VAL A 79 -22.17 -10.73 -19.94
N ALA A 80 -22.38 -11.81 -19.20
CA ALA A 80 -23.43 -11.91 -18.18
C ALA A 80 -23.06 -11.15 -16.91
N HIS A 81 -21.81 -11.27 -16.46
CA HIS A 81 -21.30 -10.56 -15.28
C HIS A 81 -19.77 -10.60 -15.20
N PHE A 82 -19.24 -9.64 -14.45
CA PHE A 82 -17.86 -9.62 -13.96
C PHE A 82 -17.85 -10.00 -12.48
N VAL A 83 -17.00 -10.93 -12.07
CA VAL A 83 -16.82 -11.30 -10.65
C VAL A 83 -15.38 -11.08 -10.24
N ARG A 84 -15.16 -10.33 -9.16
CA ARG A 84 -13.85 -10.19 -8.54
C ARG A 84 -13.68 -11.20 -7.40
N ARG A 85 -12.54 -11.90 -7.36
CA ARG A 85 -12.21 -12.96 -6.38
C ARG A 85 -10.77 -12.82 -5.89
N ASP A 86 -10.43 -11.64 -5.39
CA ASP A 86 -9.08 -11.38 -4.89
C ASP A 86 -8.79 -12.27 -3.67
N ARG A 87 -7.70 -13.04 -3.70
CA ARG A 87 -7.35 -13.91 -2.57
C ARG A 87 -6.72 -13.12 -1.41
N HIS A 88 -6.00 -12.05 -1.73
CA HIS A 88 -5.39 -11.13 -0.78
C HIS A 88 -5.04 -9.79 -1.45
N VAL A 89 -4.46 -8.87 -0.67
CA VAL A 89 -4.24 -7.45 -1.01
C VAL A 89 -3.23 -7.19 -2.15
N TRP A 90 -2.54 -8.23 -2.61
CA TRP A 90 -1.56 -8.15 -3.72
C TRP A 90 -2.02 -8.93 -4.94
N HIS A 91 -3.23 -9.47 -4.86
CA HIS A 91 -3.75 -10.46 -5.75
C HIS A 91 -5.06 -9.96 -6.35
N ASN A 92 -5.13 -9.94 -7.68
CA ASN A 92 -6.26 -9.44 -8.44
C ASN A 92 -6.83 -10.57 -9.27
N CYS A 93 -8.06 -11.01 -9.00
CA CYS A 93 -8.69 -12.03 -9.81
C CYS A 93 -9.99 -11.50 -10.41
N LEU A 94 -10.05 -11.36 -11.73
CA LEU A 94 -11.26 -11.00 -12.46
C LEU A 94 -11.74 -12.21 -13.26
N HIS A 95 -12.98 -12.62 -13.00
CA HIS A 95 -13.70 -13.59 -13.79
C HIS A 95 -14.67 -12.85 -14.70
N VAL A 96 -14.59 -13.14 -15.99
CA VAL A 96 -15.50 -12.67 -17.03
C VAL A 96 -16.34 -13.86 -17.45
N VAL A 97 -17.65 -13.77 -17.30
CA VAL A 97 -18.57 -14.87 -17.61
C VAL A 97 -19.54 -14.41 -18.67
N ARG A 98 -19.63 -15.18 -19.76
CA ARG A 98 -20.54 -14.93 -20.87
C ARG A 98 -21.92 -15.48 -20.59
N GLN A 99 -22.91 -14.99 -21.33
CA GLN A 99 -24.31 -15.45 -21.25
C GLN A 99 -24.46 -16.93 -21.64
N ASP A 100 -23.56 -17.45 -22.47
CA ASP A 100 -23.54 -18.85 -22.90
C ASP A 100 -22.80 -19.80 -21.94
N GLY A 101 -22.31 -19.29 -20.79
CA GLY A 101 -21.60 -20.09 -19.79
C GLY A 101 -20.08 -20.10 -19.93
N GLN A 102 -19.54 -19.69 -21.08
CA GLN A 102 -18.10 -19.59 -21.28
C GLN A 102 -17.48 -18.51 -20.38
N TRP A 103 -16.23 -18.71 -19.98
CA TRP A 103 -15.58 -17.80 -19.05
C TRP A 103 -14.09 -17.59 -19.35
N LEU A 104 -13.59 -16.46 -18.85
CA LEU A 104 -12.18 -16.11 -18.81
C LEU A 104 -11.84 -15.63 -17.39
N VAL A 105 -10.73 -16.12 -16.85
CA VAL A 105 -10.14 -15.62 -15.60
C VAL A 105 -8.85 -14.87 -15.93
N CYS A 106 -8.71 -13.68 -15.37
CA CYS A 106 -7.47 -12.94 -15.32
C CYS A 106 -7.00 -12.90 -13.86
N ASP A 107 -5.87 -13.54 -13.60
CA ASP A 107 -5.30 -13.80 -12.28
C ASP A 107 -3.94 -13.11 -12.16
N GLY A 108 -3.90 -11.95 -11.51
CA GLY A 108 -2.73 -11.08 -11.39
C GLY A 108 -2.13 -11.06 -9.98
N LEU A 109 -0.80 -11.04 -9.90
CA LEU A 109 -0.01 -10.93 -8.67
C LEU A 109 1.14 -9.93 -8.90
N TYR A 110 1.74 -9.34 -7.86
CA TYR A 110 2.82 -8.34 -7.95
C TYR A 110 4.06 -8.71 -8.81
N ASN A 111 4.18 -9.95 -9.30
CA ASN A 111 5.26 -10.42 -10.16
C ASN A 111 4.79 -11.10 -11.45
N GLY A 112 3.51 -11.01 -11.82
CA GLY A 112 3.03 -11.59 -13.07
C GLY A 112 1.51 -11.69 -13.18
N THR A 113 1.04 -12.27 -14.28
CA THR A 113 -0.39 -12.51 -14.51
C THR A 113 -0.57 -13.81 -15.27
N MET A 114 -1.71 -14.44 -15.05
CA MET A 114 -2.14 -15.66 -15.72
C MET A 114 -3.56 -15.44 -16.25
N LEU A 115 -3.78 -15.81 -17.50
CA LEU A 115 -5.09 -15.84 -18.15
C LEU A 115 -5.52 -17.29 -18.31
N LEU A 116 -6.78 -17.58 -18.00
CA LEU A 116 -7.33 -18.94 -18.04
C LEU A 116 -8.71 -18.96 -18.67
N THR A 117 -8.96 -19.93 -19.53
CA THR A 117 -10.30 -20.21 -20.07
C THR A 117 -10.47 -21.71 -20.19
N LYS A 118 -11.72 -22.18 -20.15
CA LYS A 118 -12.05 -23.59 -20.35
C LYS A 118 -12.82 -23.74 -21.66
N ASP A 119 -12.44 -24.73 -22.46
CA ASP A 119 -13.26 -25.17 -23.58
C ASP A 119 -14.34 -26.14 -23.04
N GLU A 120 -15.61 -25.77 -23.16
CA GLU A 120 -16.72 -26.61 -22.70
C GLU A 120 -16.85 -27.91 -23.51
N SER A 121 -16.35 -27.95 -24.74
CA SER A 121 -16.46 -29.12 -25.62
C SER A 121 -15.42 -30.20 -25.33
N THR A 122 -14.26 -29.82 -24.76
CA THR A 122 -13.17 -30.77 -24.43
C THR A 122 -12.93 -30.90 -22.92
N GLU A 123 -13.56 -30.04 -22.12
CA GLU A 123 -13.27 -29.81 -20.70
C GLU A 123 -11.83 -29.38 -20.38
N ASP A 124 -11.02 -29.06 -21.38
CA ASP A 124 -9.62 -28.68 -21.18
C ASP A 124 -9.48 -27.27 -20.64
N LEU A 125 -8.57 -27.11 -19.67
CA LEU A 125 -8.18 -25.82 -19.14
C LEU A 125 -7.02 -25.25 -19.97
N HIS A 126 -7.22 -24.09 -20.56
CA HIS A 126 -6.21 -23.36 -21.32
C HIS A 126 -5.64 -22.22 -20.48
N ILE A 127 -4.31 -22.13 -20.43
CA ILE A 127 -3.58 -21.21 -19.56
C ILE A 127 -2.53 -20.44 -20.37
N ALA A 128 -2.42 -19.14 -20.17
CA ALA A 128 -1.31 -18.34 -20.67
C ALA A 128 -0.78 -17.39 -19.60
N GLY A 129 0.53 -17.20 -19.53
CA GLY A 129 1.21 -16.41 -18.50
C GLY A 129 1.49 -17.20 -17.22
N GLN A 130 2.14 -16.54 -16.25
CA GLN A 130 2.47 -17.10 -14.95
C GLN A 130 2.79 -16.02 -13.91
N HIS A 131 2.78 -16.43 -12.64
CA HIS A 131 3.29 -15.67 -11.50
C HIS A 131 3.72 -16.66 -10.39
N SER A 132 4.30 -16.18 -9.28
CA SER A 132 4.91 -17.08 -8.27
C SER A 132 3.96 -18.08 -7.58
N GLU A 133 2.66 -17.80 -7.52
CA GLU A 133 1.67 -18.68 -6.87
C GLU A 133 0.88 -19.57 -7.83
N ARG A 134 1.43 -19.95 -8.99
CA ARG A 134 0.68 -20.65 -10.05
C ARG A 134 -0.12 -21.87 -9.56
N ASP A 135 0.49 -22.83 -8.87
CA ASP A 135 -0.18 -24.08 -8.50
C ASP A 135 -1.32 -23.88 -7.46
N PRO A 136 -1.10 -23.15 -6.34
CA PRO A 136 -2.20 -22.79 -5.44
C PRO A 136 -3.35 -22.06 -6.14
N SER A 137 -3.03 -21.19 -7.11
CA SER A 137 -4.02 -20.41 -7.86
C SER A 137 -4.90 -21.27 -8.73
N LEU A 138 -4.28 -22.17 -9.48
CA LEU A 138 -4.99 -23.11 -10.35
C LEU A 138 -5.94 -23.97 -9.54
N SER A 139 -5.48 -24.52 -8.42
CA SER A 139 -6.32 -25.34 -7.53
C SER A 139 -7.54 -24.56 -7.03
N VAL A 140 -7.36 -23.31 -6.58
CA VAL A 140 -8.48 -22.49 -6.09
C VAL A 140 -9.47 -22.17 -7.21
N ILE A 141 -8.98 -21.73 -8.37
CA ILE A 141 -9.83 -21.36 -9.51
C ILE A 141 -10.63 -22.58 -9.99
N GLN A 142 -9.97 -23.75 -10.12
CA GLN A 142 -10.61 -25.00 -10.52
C GLN A 142 -11.65 -25.49 -9.50
N ASP A 143 -11.37 -25.36 -8.20
CA ASP A 143 -12.33 -25.66 -7.14
C ASP A 143 -13.57 -24.75 -7.23
N GLU A 144 -13.37 -23.46 -7.48
CA GLU A 144 -14.46 -22.49 -7.70
C GLU A 144 -15.30 -22.84 -8.94
N GLN A 145 -14.65 -23.24 -10.04
CA GLN A 145 -15.35 -23.73 -11.24
C GLN A 145 -16.18 -24.97 -10.93
N THR A 146 -15.60 -25.94 -10.23
CA THR A 146 -16.22 -27.24 -9.93
C THR A 146 -17.43 -27.10 -9.02
N ARG A 147 -17.42 -26.12 -8.10
CA ARG A 147 -18.56 -25.80 -7.22
C ARG A 147 -19.71 -25.08 -7.95
N ASN A 148 -19.61 -24.94 -9.27
CA ASN A 148 -20.59 -24.33 -10.17
C ASN A 148 -21.05 -22.95 -9.67
N LEU A 149 -20.09 -22.18 -9.19
CA LEU A 149 -20.30 -20.88 -8.56
C LEU A 149 -21.07 -19.91 -9.47
N TYR A 150 -20.87 -20.02 -10.79
CA TYR A 150 -21.50 -19.18 -11.81
C TYR A 150 -22.98 -19.50 -12.04
N SER A 151 -23.38 -20.76 -11.88
CA SER A 151 -24.80 -21.15 -11.96
C SER A 151 -25.63 -20.53 -10.83
N LYS A 152 -25.09 -20.45 -9.59
CA LYS A 152 -25.82 -19.93 -8.42
C LYS A 152 -26.09 -18.43 -8.48
N LEU A 153 -25.36 -17.67 -9.30
CA LEU A 153 -25.46 -16.21 -9.37
C LEU A 153 -26.55 -15.70 -10.33
N HIS A 154 -27.39 -16.57 -10.93
CA HIS A 154 -28.61 -16.28 -11.70
C HIS A 154 -29.00 -14.79 -11.85
N GLY A 155 -28.27 -14.05 -12.69
CA GLY A 155 -28.59 -12.67 -13.08
C GLY A 155 -28.35 -11.58 -12.03
N ARG A 156 -27.68 -11.84 -10.91
CA ARG A 156 -27.26 -10.80 -9.96
C ARG A 156 -25.75 -10.62 -10.01
N THR A 157 -25.29 -9.50 -10.56
CA THR A 157 -23.89 -9.08 -10.46
C THR A 157 -23.53 -8.99 -8.97
N PRO A 158 -22.59 -9.81 -8.47
CA PRO A 158 -22.19 -9.76 -7.07
C PRO A 158 -21.62 -8.37 -6.72
N ARG A 159 -21.82 -7.92 -5.48
CA ARG A 159 -21.25 -6.65 -5.02
C ARG A 159 -19.73 -6.76 -5.05
N THR A 160 -19.05 -5.72 -5.52
CA THR A 160 -17.60 -5.58 -5.39
C THR A 160 -17.33 -4.81 -4.10
N LEU A 161 -16.71 -5.45 -3.11
CA LEU A 161 -16.28 -4.72 -1.91
C LEU A 161 -14.85 -4.20 -2.13
N VAL A 162 -14.60 -2.98 -1.70
CA VAL A 162 -13.25 -2.39 -1.61
C VAL A 162 -12.92 -2.30 -0.13
N ILE A 163 -12.19 -3.28 0.39
CA ILE A 163 -11.85 -3.33 1.81
C ILE A 163 -10.54 -2.57 2.05
N LEU A 164 -10.61 -1.49 2.81
CA LEU A 164 -9.47 -0.70 3.30
C LEU A 164 -9.20 -1.10 4.76
N ALA A 165 -8.38 -2.14 4.96
CA ALA A 165 -8.20 -2.78 6.27
C ALA A 165 -6.75 -3.14 6.62
N ASN A 166 -5.77 -2.64 5.88
CA ASN A 166 -4.37 -2.72 6.28
C ASN A 166 -3.98 -1.86 7.49
N GLY A 167 -3.23 -2.44 8.42
CA GLY A 167 -2.51 -1.69 9.47
C GLY A 167 -1.39 -0.78 8.95
N ARG A 168 -1.27 -0.53 7.64
CA ARG A 168 -0.31 0.43 7.05
C ARG A 168 -1.02 1.68 6.52
N PRO A 169 -1.09 2.71 7.36
CA PRO A 169 -1.57 4.04 7.06
C PRO A 169 -1.23 4.60 5.69
N ILE A 170 0.06 4.57 5.34
CA ILE A 170 0.55 5.23 4.14
C ILE A 170 0.28 4.42 2.86
N ASP A 171 0.34 3.09 2.96
CA ASP A 171 0.05 2.18 1.85
C ASP A 171 -1.45 2.23 1.52
N GLN A 172 -2.30 2.41 2.55
CA GLN A 172 -3.70 2.79 2.38
C GLN A 172 -3.83 4.17 1.76
N SER A 173 -3.16 5.22 2.27
CA SER A 173 -3.26 6.58 1.71
C SER A 173 -2.88 6.65 0.23
N VAL A 174 -1.84 5.94 -0.21
CA VAL A 174 -1.44 5.88 -1.62
C VAL A 174 -2.50 5.16 -2.44
N SER A 175 -2.97 4.00 -1.96
CA SER A 175 -4.03 3.23 -2.63
C SER A 175 -5.27 4.08 -2.77
N ILE A 176 -5.65 4.79 -1.70
CA ILE A 176 -6.83 5.62 -1.66
C ILE A 176 -6.68 6.89 -2.49
N ALA A 177 -5.49 7.48 -2.61
CA ALA A 177 -5.26 8.57 -3.57
C ALA A 177 -5.44 8.11 -5.03
N LYS A 178 -4.99 6.89 -5.35
CA LYS A 178 -5.27 6.25 -6.65
C LYS A 178 -6.77 6.04 -6.85
N PHE A 179 -7.46 5.50 -5.85
CA PHE A 179 -8.92 5.39 -5.85
C PHE A 179 -9.59 6.74 -6.01
N ALA A 180 -9.19 7.75 -5.26
CA ALA A 180 -9.78 9.08 -5.30
C ALA A 180 -9.64 9.72 -6.68
N THR A 181 -8.47 9.57 -7.31
CA THR A 181 -8.23 10.03 -8.68
C THR A 181 -9.14 9.31 -9.68
N PHE A 182 -9.29 7.99 -9.54
CA PHE A 182 -10.22 7.21 -10.36
C PHE A 182 -11.68 7.66 -10.12
N PHE A 183 -12.12 7.80 -8.87
CA PHE A 183 -13.47 8.20 -8.49
C PHE A 183 -13.81 9.66 -8.81
N ALA A 184 -12.83 10.56 -8.87
CA ALA A 184 -13.06 11.94 -9.31
C ALA A 184 -13.43 12.01 -10.80
N SER A 185 -13.04 10.98 -11.55
CA SER A 185 -12.92 11.02 -12.99
C SER A 185 -13.82 9.99 -13.68
N GLU A 186 -14.25 8.96 -12.96
CA GLU A 186 -15.15 7.90 -13.40
C GLU A 186 -16.35 7.73 -12.47
N ASP A 187 -17.51 7.44 -13.07
CA ASP A 187 -18.68 7.00 -12.33
C ASP A 187 -18.52 5.53 -11.91
N ILE A 188 -18.86 5.25 -10.65
CA ILE A 188 -18.66 3.94 -10.03
C ILE A 188 -19.90 3.08 -10.19
N ALA A 189 -19.71 1.79 -10.46
CA ALA A 189 -20.82 0.85 -10.53
C ALA A 189 -21.61 0.82 -9.21
N PRO A 190 -22.96 0.82 -9.25
CA PRO A 190 -23.79 0.70 -8.04
C PRO A 190 -23.53 -0.56 -7.21
N THR A 191 -22.90 -1.58 -7.80
CA THR A 191 -22.52 -2.81 -7.14
C THR A 191 -21.23 -2.68 -6.30
N VAL A 192 -20.50 -1.57 -6.40
CA VAL A 192 -19.27 -1.34 -5.64
C VAL A 192 -19.57 -0.68 -4.30
N SER A 193 -19.05 -1.24 -3.21
CA SER A 193 -19.10 -0.66 -1.86
C SER A 193 -17.70 -0.54 -1.27
N VAL A 194 -17.44 0.49 -0.48
CA VAL A 194 -16.15 0.70 0.19
C VAL A 194 -16.30 0.34 1.67
N HIS A 195 -15.49 -0.58 2.17
CA HIS A 195 -15.54 -1.05 3.54
C HIS A 195 -14.26 -0.65 4.27
N GLN A 196 -14.40 -0.07 5.44
CA GLN A 196 -13.27 0.50 6.18
C GLN A 196 -13.35 0.12 7.66
N SER A 197 -12.24 -0.29 8.27
CA SER A 197 -12.25 -0.51 9.72
C SER A 197 -12.23 0.82 10.47
N ARG A 198 -13.10 1.02 11.47
CA ARG A 198 -13.03 2.25 12.30
C ARG A 198 -11.74 2.36 13.11
N VAL A 199 -11.12 1.22 13.37
CA VAL A 199 -10.03 1.13 14.34
C VAL A 199 -8.68 1.04 13.64
N THR A 200 -8.58 0.35 12.50
CA THR A 200 -7.29 0.20 11.82
C THR A 200 -7.15 1.05 10.56
N ALA A 201 -8.23 1.67 10.08
CA ALA A 201 -8.12 2.49 8.89
C ALA A 201 -7.60 3.89 9.21
N TYR A 202 -6.91 4.45 8.22
CA TYR A 202 -6.17 5.70 8.33
C TYR A 202 -6.66 6.82 7.40
N PHE A 203 -7.68 6.54 6.59
CA PHE A 203 -8.24 7.48 5.63
C PHE A 203 -9.44 8.26 6.16
N ASP A 204 -9.33 9.58 6.18
CA ASP A 204 -10.48 10.45 6.27
C ASP A 204 -10.98 10.79 4.85
N PRO A 205 -12.17 10.32 4.43
CA PRO A 205 -12.76 10.70 3.14
C PRO A 205 -12.97 12.20 2.98
N ALA A 206 -13.00 12.98 4.06
CA ALA A 206 -13.06 14.44 3.99
C ALA A 206 -11.81 15.08 3.35
N ILE A 207 -10.66 14.39 3.37
CA ILE A 207 -9.39 14.88 2.79
C ILE A 207 -9.47 14.99 1.25
N PHE A 208 -10.35 14.22 0.59
CA PHE A 208 -10.48 14.19 -0.87
C PHE A 208 -11.91 14.56 -1.31
N PRO A 209 -12.29 15.85 -1.24
CA PRO A 209 -13.65 16.30 -1.53
C PRO A 209 -14.09 16.07 -2.98
N GLU A 210 -13.13 15.88 -3.90
CA GLU A 210 -13.37 15.59 -5.31
C GLU A 210 -13.83 14.15 -5.60
N MET A 211 -13.79 13.24 -4.62
CA MET A 211 -14.29 11.89 -4.83
C MET A 211 -15.81 11.91 -5.07
N LYS A 212 -16.26 11.49 -6.25
CA LYS A 212 -17.69 11.27 -6.55
C LYS A 212 -18.18 9.95 -5.92
N MET A 213 -17.92 9.73 -4.63
CA MET A 213 -18.35 8.51 -3.95
C MET A 213 -19.87 8.46 -3.88
N ARG A 214 -20.46 7.54 -4.64
CA ARG A 214 -21.87 7.14 -4.53
C ARG A 214 -22.06 5.76 -3.89
N GLY A 215 -20.97 5.05 -3.60
CA GLY A 215 -21.00 3.77 -2.88
C GLY A 215 -21.14 3.97 -1.37
N GLU A 216 -21.82 3.05 -0.70
CA GLU A 216 -21.95 3.03 0.76
C GLU A 216 -20.55 2.83 1.38
N ILE A 217 -20.15 3.72 2.29
CA ILE A 217 -18.98 3.51 3.15
C ILE A 217 -19.47 2.75 4.38
N GLU A 218 -19.08 1.49 4.50
CA GLU A 218 -19.44 0.67 5.64
C GLU A 218 -18.27 0.54 6.60
N TYR A 219 -18.51 0.88 7.87
CA TYR A 219 -17.52 0.82 8.91
C TYR A 219 -17.67 -0.45 9.76
N PHE A 220 -16.61 -1.25 9.90
CA PHE A 220 -16.66 -2.53 10.63
C PHE A 220 -15.66 -2.63 11.82
N ASP A 221 -15.91 -3.59 12.71
CA ASP A 221 -15.12 -3.89 13.91
C ASP A 221 -13.90 -4.79 13.56
N PRO A 222 -12.67 -4.51 14.04
CA PRO A 222 -11.49 -5.37 13.86
C PRO A 222 -11.68 -6.86 14.16
N LYS A 223 -12.58 -7.22 15.08
CA LYS A 223 -12.89 -8.64 15.38
C LYS A 223 -13.74 -9.32 14.29
N ALA A 224 -14.15 -8.58 13.27
CA ALA A 224 -14.82 -9.10 12.08
C ALA A 224 -13.83 -9.66 11.03
N TRP A 225 -12.71 -10.24 11.44
CA TRP A 225 -11.89 -11.09 10.55
C TRP A 225 -12.74 -12.17 9.84
N HIS A 226 -13.79 -12.64 10.52
CA HIS A 226 -14.80 -13.52 9.93
C HIS A 226 -15.60 -12.87 8.79
N GLN A 227 -15.84 -11.55 8.81
CA GLN A 227 -16.46 -10.86 7.67
C GLN A 227 -15.53 -10.86 6.46
N ARG A 228 -14.22 -10.62 6.61
CA ARG A 228 -13.27 -10.74 5.49
C ARG A 228 -13.31 -12.14 4.86
N ARG A 229 -13.25 -13.19 5.68
CA ARG A 229 -13.35 -14.58 5.21
C ARG A 229 -14.70 -14.87 4.55
N ASN A 230 -15.81 -14.42 5.15
CA ASN A 230 -17.16 -14.65 4.62
C ASN A 230 -17.42 -13.85 3.33
N SER A 231 -16.98 -12.59 3.25
CA SER A 231 -17.05 -11.73 2.08
C SER A 231 -16.22 -12.29 0.91
N LEU A 232 -15.03 -12.83 1.18
CA LEU A 232 -14.24 -13.57 0.18
C LEU A 232 -14.98 -14.81 -0.36
N HIS A 233 -15.73 -15.51 0.51
CA HIS A 233 -16.58 -16.63 0.09
C HIS A 233 -17.81 -16.17 -0.74
N GLU A 234 -18.37 -15.00 -0.47
CA GLU A 234 -19.56 -14.44 -1.14
C GLU A 234 -19.28 -13.74 -2.49
N GLY A 235 -18.01 -13.56 -2.87
CA GLY A 235 -17.62 -13.04 -4.20
C GLY A 235 -17.31 -11.58 -4.26
N THR A 236 -16.65 -11.11 -3.21
CA THR A 236 -16.27 -9.73 -3.06
C THR A 236 -14.74 -9.58 -3.10
N SER A 237 -14.31 -8.53 -3.77
CA SER A 237 -12.91 -8.14 -3.97
C SER A 237 -12.26 -7.59 -2.70
N ILE A 238 -10.92 -7.52 -2.66
CA ILE A 238 -10.17 -6.74 -1.68
C ILE A 238 -9.22 -5.87 -2.49
N VAL A 239 -9.73 -4.74 -2.98
CA VAL A 239 -8.93 -3.85 -3.81
C VAL A 239 -8.05 -2.96 -2.92
N GLU A 240 -7.02 -3.55 -2.34
CA GLU A 240 -5.83 -2.81 -1.89
C GLU A 240 -4.69 -2.96 -2.91
N SER A 241 -4.84 -3.91 -3.83
CA SER A 241 -3.94 -4.32 -4.92
C SER A 241 -3.91 -3.35 -6.12
N SER A 242 -4.40 -2.12 -5.97
CA SER A 242 -4.07 -0.99 -6.85
C SER A 242 -2.58 -0.61 -6.84
N TYR A 243 -1.73 -1.48 -6.30
CA TYR A 243 -0.38 -1.71 -6.81
C TYR A 243 -0.45 -2.23 -8.24
N LEU A 244 -0.76 -1.30 -9.14
CA LEU A 244 -0.29 -1.42 -10.51
C LEU A 244 1.20 -1.74 -10.45
N PRO A 245 1.61 -2.78 -11.17
CA PRO A 245 3.01 -3.03 -11.33
C PRO A 245 3.65 -1.87 -12.07
N ASP A 246 4.85 -1.59 -11.62
CA ASP A 246 5.77 -0.56 -12.10
C ASP A 246 5.76 -0.48 -13.64
N ASN A 247 5.78 0.71 -14.23
CA ASN A 247 7.05 1.38 -14.48
C ASN A 247 7.06 2.92 -14.28
N SER A 248 5.98 3.53 -13.75
CA SER A 248 5.97 4.99 -13.52
C SER A 248 5.83 5.36 -12.04
N TRP A 249 6.95 5.26 -11.32
CA TRP A 249 7.13 5.90 -10.00
C TRP A 249 6.74 7.39 -10.00
N ASP A 250 6.79 8.05 -11.16
CA ASP A 250 6.36 9.43 -11.34
C ASP A 250 4.86 9.61 -11.05
N THR A 251 4.01 8.65 -11.42
CA THR A 251 2.57 8.66 -11.10
C THR A 251 2.35 8.53 -9.60
N GLN A 252 3.08 7.63 -8.94
CA GLN A 252 2.99 7.47 -7.49
C GLN A 252 3.48 8.72 -6.76
N ALA A 253 4.58 9.32 -7.22
CA ALA A 253 5.11 10.57 -6.68
C ALA A 253 4.10 11.72 -6.83
N ALA A 254 3.42 11.83 -7.98
CA ALA A 254 2.40 12.84 -8.21
C ALA A 254 1.21 12.69 -7.25
N LEU A 255 0.70 11.47 -7.09
CA LEU A 255 -0.40 11.18 -6.15
C LEU A 255 0.01 11.46 -4.71
N MET A 256 1.23 11.10 -4.33
CA MET A 256 1.75 11.40 -3.00
C MET A 256 1.87 12.90 -2.73
N ARG A 257 2.16 13.72 -3.75
CA ARG A 257 2.12 15.19 -3.63
C ARG A 257 0.70 15.72 -3.49
N GLN A 258 -0.29 15.11 -4.15
CA GLN A 258 -1.69 15.47 -3.96
C GLN A 258 -2.14 15.16 -2.53
N VAL A 259 -1.83 13.97 -2.02
CA VAL A 259 -2.08 13.59 -0.62
C VAL A 259 -1.45 14.59 0.34
N GLN A 260 -0.17 14.92 0.13
CA GLN A 260 0.54 15.92 0.92
C GLN A 260 -0.17 17.28 0.90
N SER A 261 -0.59 17.76 -0.28
CA SER A 261 -1.29 19.04 -0.42
C SER A 261 -2.62 19.05 0.32
N ALA A 262 -3.38 17.96 0.24
CA ALA A 262 -4.67 17.82 0.93
C ALA A 262 -4.48 17.81 2.46
N ILE A 263 -3.51 17.03 2.96
CA ILE A 263 -3.18 17.02 4.38
C ILE A 263 -2.73 18.39 4.87
N TRP A 264 -1.95 19.14 4.09
CA TRP A 264 -1.48 20.47 4.49
C TRP A 264 -2.59 21.48 4.62
N LYS A 265 -3.62 21.37 3.76
CA LYS A 265 -4.82 22.21 3.86
C LYS A 265 -5.53 22.01 5.20
N GLU A 266 -5.56 20.79 5.71
CA GLU A 266 -6.20 20.46 6.99
C GLU A 266 -5.29 20.67 8.21
N ALA A 267 -4.01 20.31 8.11
CA ALA A 267 -3.03 20.45 9.17
C ALA A 267 -2.82 21.94 9.56
N GLY A 268 -3.06 22.84 8.61
CA GLY A 268 -2.89 24.27 8.78
C GLY A 268 -1.42 24.70 8.70
N ALA A 269 -1.16 25.95 9.10
CA ALA A 269 0.18 26.52 9.06
C ALA A 269 1.12 25.79 10.06
N PRO A 270 2.39 25.58 9.69
CA PRO A 270 3.39 25.04 10.61
C PRO A 270 3.57 25.96 11.81
N ALA A 271 4.00 25.38 12.94
CA ALA A 271 4.40 26.18 14.10
C ALA A 271 5.55 27.14 13.73
N ALA A 272 5.70 28.22 14.52
CA ALA A 272 6.80 29.15 14.34
C ALA A 272 8.15 28.41 14.35
N TYR A 273 9.03 28.79 13.42
CA TYR A 273 10.36 28.22 13.32
C TYR A 273 11.14 28.46 14.62
N VAL A 274 11.82 27.41 15.09
CA VAL A 274 12.70 27.47 16.25
C VAL A 274 14.12 27.19 15.78
N ASP A 275 15.07 28.03 16.16
CA ASP A 275 16.48 27.81 15.80
C ASP A 275 16.94 26.43 16.34
N PRO A 276 17.45 25.53 15.47
CA PRO A 276 17.91 24.21 15.88
C PRO A 276 19.07 24.25 16.89
N ARG A 277 19.76 25.38 17.06
CA ARG A 277 20.78 25.58 18.10
C ARG A 277 20.15 25.79 19.48
N GLU A 278 18.94 26.33 19.53
CA GLU A 278 18.17 26.53 20.77
C GLU A 278 17.34 25.28 21.11
N ASN A 279 16.63 24.72 20.13
CA ASN A 279 15.89 23.48 20.29
C ASN A 279 15.84 22.68 18.98
N LEU A 280 16.72 21.69 18.85
CA LEU A 280 16.68 20.75 17.74
C LEU A 280 15.47 19.83 17.90
N ARG A 281 14.51 19.95 16.99
CA ARG A 281 13.37 19.05 16.85
C ARG A 281 13.69 17.92 15.84
N LEU A 282 13.63 16.67 16.27
CA LEU A 282 13.85 15.48 15.43
C LEU A 282 12.56 14.65 15.35
N PHE A 283 12.13 14.29 14.15
CA PHE A 283 11.15 13.24 13.95
C PHE A 283 11.83 11.88 14.03
N CYS A 284 11.30 10.97 14.84
CA CYS A 284 11.83 9.63 14.98
C CYS A 284 10.69 8.62 14.90
N SER A 285 10.83 7.59 14.06
CA SER A 285 9.83 6.51 13.97
C SER A 285 10.38 5.20 14.52
N LEU A 286 9.54 4.44 15.24
CA LEU A 286 9.91 3.12 15.78
C LEU A 286 9.24 1.93 15.06
N GLU A 287 8.00 2.07 14.58
CA GLU A 287 7.23 1.01 13.87
C GLU A 287 7.18 -0.36 14.59
N PHE A 288 6.99 -0.40 15.90
CA PHE A 288 6.89 -1.67 16.66
C PHE A 288 5.71 -2.56 16.29
N GLU A 289 4.72 -2.02 15.57
CA GLU A 289 3.64 -2.80 14.97
C GLU A 289 4.14 -3.86 13.97
N LYS A 290 5.38 -3.74 13.46
CA LYS A 290 5.97 -4.67 12.50
C LYS A 290 7.23 -5.36 13.02
N ARG A 291 8.03 -4.67 13.84
CA ARG A 291 9.42 -5.03 14.11
C ARG A 291 9.87 -4.43 15.45
N SER A 292 10.46 -5.22 16.35
CA SER A 292 11.12 -4.72 17.58
C SER A 292 12.61 -5.04 17.63
N TRP A 293 13.43 -4.00 17.85
CA TRP A 293 14.86 -3.97 17.53
C TRP A 293 15.63 -3.21 18.61
N ALA A 294 16.33 -3.93 19.46
CA ALA A 294 17.10 -3.34 20.56
C ALA A 294 18.25 -2.47 20.04
N GLU A 295 19.01 -2.93 19.03
CA GLU A 295 20.17 -2.17 18.53
C GLU A 295 19.76 -0.83 17.89
N GLN A 296 18.56 -0.76 17.30
CA GLN A 296 18.05 0.49 16.74
C GLN A 296 17.76 1.51 17.85
N ILE A 297 17.21 1.06 18.98
CA ILE A 297 16.89 1.94 20.12
C ILE A 297 18.17 2.54 20.69
N ASP A 298 19.22 1.72 20.85
CA ASP A 298 20.51 2.16 21.36
C ASP A 298 21.23 3.10 20.37
N ALA A 299 21.25 2.75 19.09
CA ALA A 299 21.85 3.60 18.06
C ALA A 299 21.15 4.96 17.94
N LEU A 300 19.82 5.01 18.05
CA LEU A 300 19.05 6.27 18.11
C LEU A 300 19.40 7.08 19.36
N LEU A 301 19.51 6.43 20.53
CA LEU A 301 19.93 7.10 21.75
C LEU A 301 21.33 7.70 21.62
N ASP A 302 22.26 7.03 20.94
CA ASP A 302 23.60 7.56 20.68
C ASP A 302 23.55 8.81 19.77
N VAL A 303 22.67 8.83 18.76
CA VAL A 303 22.40 10.06 17.99
C VAL A 303 21.94 11.18 18.92
N PHE A 304 20.95 10.91 19.77
CA PHE A 304 20.36 11.89 20.68
C PHE A 304 21.36 12.40 21.73
N LYS A 305 22.26 11.56 22.23
CA LYS A 305 23.35 12.01 23.11
C LYS A 305 24.28 12.97 22.38
N LYS A 306 24.62 12.66 21.12
CA LYS A 306 25.55 13.46 20.33
C LYS A 306 24.99 14.83 19.95
N THR A 307 23.67 14.99 19.86
CA THR A 307 23.06 16.31 19.58
C THR A 307 23.33 17.36 20.66
N LYS A 308 23.70 16.98 21.89
CA LYS A 308 24.17 17.91 22.93
C LYS A 308 25.33 18.81 22.48
N THR A 309 26.07 18.39 21.44
CA THR A 309 27.18 19.16 20.88
C THR A 309 26.74 20.29 19.94
N ILE A 310 25.47 20.33 19.52
CA ILE A 310 24.97 21.27 18.49
C ILE A 310 23.66 21.98 18.86
N THR A 311 23.02 21.62 19.97
CA THR A 311 21.79 22.25 20.46
C THR A 311 21.76 22.34 21.98
N LYS A 312 21.04 23.34 22.53
CA LYS A 312 20.77 23.46 23.97
C LYS A 312 19.67 22.52 24.46
N LYS A 313 18.70 22.20 23.59
CA LYS A 313 17.57 21.32 23.89
C LYS A 313 17.27 20.39 22.73
N LEU A 314 16.78 19.19 23.01
CA LEU A 314 16.31 18.24 22.02
C LEU A 314 14.81 18.01 22.21
N THR A 315 14.04 18.11 21.13
CA THR A 315 12.66 17.61 21.10
C THR A 315 12.57 16.42 20.15
N ILE A 316 12.15 15.27 20.64
CA ILE A 316 11.88 14.10 19.83
C ILE A 316 10.37 14.05 19.56
N VAL A 317 10.00 14.23 18.30
CA VAL A 317 8.65 13.97 17.80
C VAL A 317 8.60 12.48 17.48
N LEU A 318 8.14 11.69 18.46
CA LEU A 318 8.20 10.23 18.41
C LEU A 318 6.96 9.68 17.70
N ASN A 319 7.15 9.26 16.46
CA ASN A 319 6.19 8.46 15.72
C ASN A 319 6.17 7.04 16.27
N GLY A 320 5.16 6.78 17.11
CA GLY A 320 4.76 5.45 17.54
C GLY A 320 3.69 4.87 16.62
N MET A 321 2.95 3.90 17.17
CA MET A 321 1.85 3.21 16.53
C MET A 321 0.87 4.19 15.90
N THR A 322 0.27 3.80 14.78
CA THR A 322 -0.64 4.71 14.09
C THR A 322 -2.04 4.72 14.68
N GLY A 323 -2.60 5.92 14.80
CA GLY A 323 -3.94 6.16 15.33
C GLY A 323 -5.07 5.94 14.35
N THR A 324 -6.27 6.11 14.87
CA THR A 324 -7.55 5.96 14.16
C THR A 324 -7.97 7.26 13.50
N ILE A 325 -8.81 7.17 12.46
CA ILE A 325 -9.46 8.35 11.85
C ILE A 325 -10.44 8.99 12.82
N PHE A 326 -11.21 8.15 13.52
CA PHE A 326 -12.21 8.62 14.45
C PHE A 326 -11.62 8.71 15.86
N PRO A 327 -11.65 9.90 16.50
CA PRO A 327 -11.08 10.06 17.84
C PRO A 327 -11.68 9.10 18.89
N ASP A 328 -12.96 8.74 18.76
CA ASP A 328 -13.66 7.81 19.64
C ASP A 328 -13.18 6.35 19.48
N ALA A 329 -12.50 6.01 18.39
CA ALA A 329 -11.89 4.71 18.16
C ALA A 329 -10.47 4.57 18.76
N SER A 330 -9.85 5.67 19.21
CA SER A 330 -8.47 5.67 19.74
C SER A 330 -8.33 4.76 20.95
N ALA A 331 -9.28 4.81 21.90
CA ALA A 331 -9.23 3.98 23.10
C ALA A 331 -9.30 2.47 22.77
N LYS A 332 -10.11 2.10 21.77
CA LYS A 332 -10.24 0.71 21.31
C LYS A 332 -8.98 0.23 20.59
N LEU A 333 -8.31 1.10 19.83
CA LEU A 333 -7.03 0.80 19.23
C LEU A 333 -5.95 0.58 20.30
N GLU A 334 -5.89 1.45 21.29
CA GLU A 334 -4.96 1.32 22.43
C GLU A 334 -5.18 0.01 23.18
N GLU A 335 -6.43 -0.42 23.37
CA GLU A 335 -6.75 -1.71 23.99
C GLU A 335 -6.25 -2.90 23.13
N LEU A 336 -6.56 -2.90 21.83
CA LEU A 336 -6.18 -3.99 20.92
C LEU A 336 -4.66 -4.17 20.81
N TYR A 337 -3.91 -3.08 20.95
CA TYR A 337 -2.47 -3.06 20.76
C TYR A 337 -1.71 -2.55 21.99
N ALA A 338 -2.26 -2.78 23.19
CA ALA A 338 -1.72 -2.27 24.44
C ALA A 338 -0.23 -2.62 24.66
N GLY A 339 0.20 -3.80 24.21
CA GLY A 339 1.61 -4.22 24.28
C GLY A 339 2.56 -3.32 23.49
N ILE A 340 2.16 -2.86 22.29
CA ILE A 340 2.95 -1.96 21.44
C ILE A 340 3.03 -0.59 22.10
N PHE A 341 1.88 -0.03 22.50
CA PHE A 341 1.83 1.27 23.19
C PHE A 341 2.66 1.28 24.48
N LYS A 342 2.64 0.18 25.23
CA LYS A 342 3.44 0.03 26.46
C LYS A 342 4.93 0.08 26.13
N LEU A 343 5.39 -0.72 25.17
CA LEU A 343 6.80 -0.77 24.75
C LEU A 343 7.30 0.59 24.24
N GLU A 344 6.50 1.27 23.42
CA GLU A 344 6.83 2.61 22.92
C GLU A 344 7.01 3.64 24.04
N LYS A 345 6.14 3.57 25.06
CA LYS A 345 6.22 4.44 26.24
C LYS A 345 7.43 4.09 27.12
N GLU A 346 7.76 2.81 27.27
CA GLU A 346 8.95 2.35 28.01
C GLU A 346 10.23 2.88 27.37
N ILE A 347 10.36 2.81 26.05
CA ILE A 347 11.53 3.32 25.32
C ILE A 347 11.64 4.84 25.42
N ALA A 348 10.52 5.54 25.25
CA ALA A 348 10.49 6.99 25.46
C ALA A 348 10.95 7.34 26.89
N GLN A 349 10.55 6.55 27.89
CA GLN A 349 11.00 6.76 29.26
C GLN A 349 12.50 6.50 29.41
N THR A 350 13.04 5.42 28.84
CA THR A 350 14.48 5.15 28.84
C THR A 350 15.29 6.31 28.25
N TRP A 351 14.82 6.91 27.15
CA TRP A 351 15.48 8.08 26.57
C TRP A 351 15.40 9.31 27.47
N ARG A 352 14.27 9.55 28.15
CA ARG A 352 14.15 10.64 29.14
C ARG A 352 15.11 10.44 30.30
N ASP A 353 15.18 9.23 30.84
CA ASP A 353 16.06 8.91 31.97
C ASP A 353 17.53 9.09 31.60
N ALA A 354 17.92 8.71 30.37
CA ALA A 354 19.29 8.83 29.89
C ALA A 354 19.72 10.27 29.54
N LEU A 355 18.77 11.13 29.12
CA LEU A 355 19.07 12.47 28.63
C LEU A 355 18.72 13.59 29.63
N GLY A 356 17.82 13.31 30.59
CA GLY A 356 17.34 14.28 31.59
C GLY A 356 16.60 15.46 30.95
N ASP A 357 16.71 16.64 31.58
CA ASP A 357 16.03 17.87 31.16
C ASP A 357 16.43 18.37 29.76
N PHE A 358 17.50 17.81 29.19
CA PHE A 358 17.92 18.09 27.82
C PHE A 358 16.87 17.68 26.78
N VAL A 359 16.08 16.63 27.05
CA VAL A 359 15.14 16.08 26.07
C VAL A 359 13.68 16.36 26.44
N THR A 360 12.86 16.62 25.43
CA THR A 360 11.41 16.56 25.50
C THR A 360 10.93 15.56 24.46
N ILE A 361 10.00 14.68 24.82
CA ILE A 361 9.44 13.69 23.89
C ILE A 361 7.96 13.99 23.67
N GLU A 362 7.63 14.36 22.44
CA GLU A 362 6.26 14.53 21.95
C GLU A 362 5.80 13.19 21.37
N PHE A 363 5.01 12.46 22.15
CA PHE A 363 4.51 11.14 21.76
C PHE A 363 3.35 11.27 20.78
N LEU A 364 3.48 10.65 19.60
CA LEU A 364 2.45 10.64 18.56
C LEU A 364 1.75 9.28 18.38
N GLY A 365 2.10 8.27 19.18
CA GLY A 365 1.43 6.97 19.13
C GLY A 365 -0.08 7.12 19.33
N GLY A 366 -0.87 6.49 18.47
CA GLY A 366 -2.34 6.55 18.52
C GLY A 366 -2.97 7.81 17.91
N LYS A 367 -2.19 8.76 17.39
CA LYS A 367 -2.72 9.93 16.67
C LYS A 367 -2.99 9.64 15.19
N ASP A 368 -3.98 10.33 14.63
CA ASP A 368 -4.34 10.30 13.21
C ASP A 368 -3.24 10.88 12.30
N LEU A 369 -3.38 10.66 10.98
CA LEU A 369 -2.44 11.13 9.95
C LEU A 369 -2.17 12.63 10.04
N VAL A 370 -3.24 13.43 10.05
CA VAL A 370 -3.17 14.87 9.94
C VAL A 370 -2.49 15.44 11.18
N SER A 371 -2.86 14.94 12.36
CA SER A 371 -2.20 15.27 13.63
C SER A 371 -0.72 14.90 13.63
N LYS A 372 -0.35 13.73 13.09
CA LYS A 372 1.05 13.30 12.98
C LYS A 372 1.85 14.19 12.02
N VAL A 373 1.32 14.48 10.83
CA VAL A 373 1.97 15.36 9.84
C VAL A 373 2.11 16.76 10.41
N ARG A 374 1.06 17.31 11.01
CA ARG A 374 1.07 18.64 11.65
C ARG A 374 2.15 18.76 12.72
N ALA A 375 2.25 17.79 13.63
CA ALA A 375 3.29 17.80 14.65
C ALA A 375 4.70 17.72 14.02
N SER A 376 4.83 16.92 12.96
CA SER A 376 6.09 16.68 12.25
C SER A 376 6.58 17.87 11.43
N GLN A 377 5.70 18.78 10.99
CA GLN A 377 6.08 20.00 10.24
C GLN A 377 7.09 20.89 10.99
N SER A 378 7.15 20.76 12.31
CA SER A 378 8.09 21.49 13.17
C SER A 378 9.47 20.82 13.31
N ALA A 379 9.66 19.62 12.77
CA ALA A 379 10.92 18.89 12.87
C ALA A 379 11.95 19.42 11.87
N HIS A 380 13.22 19.46 12.27
CA HIS A 380 14.33 19.86 11.41
C HIS A 380 14.90 18.70 10.62
N PHE A 381 14.79 17.49 11.17
CA PHE A 381 15.35 16.28 10.58
C PHE A 381 14.55 15.05 10.98
N PHE A 382 14.49 14.03 10.12
CA PHE A 382 13.82 12.76 10.43
C PHE A 382 14.78 11.56 10.41
N LEU A 383 14.45 10.56 11.24
CA LEU A 383 15.07 9.24 11.31
C LEU A 383 13.98 8.16 11.26
N ALA A 384 14.04 7.26 10.27
CA ALA A 384 12.98 6.26 10.05
C ALA A 384 13.50 4.86 9.65
N PRO A 385 13.02 3.76 10.25
CA PRO A 385 13.51 2.39 10.01
C PRO A 385 12.93 1.69 8.78
N ALA A 386 12.19 2.43 7.95
CA ALA A 386 11.66 1.95 6.68
C ALA A 386 11.25 3.13 5.79
N GLY A 387 11.11 2.86 4.49
CA GLY A 387 10.57 3.84 3.55
C GLY A 387 9.16 4.29 3.93
N THR A 388 8.30 3.36 4.37
CA THR A 388 6.93 3.68 4.81
C THR A 388 6.89 4.57 6.05
N ALA A 389 7.79 4.34 7.02
CA ALA A 389 7.90 5.18 8.21
C ALA A 389 8.34 6.60 7.89
N ALA A 390 9.20 6.75 6.88
CA ALA A 390 9.68 8.06 6.45
C ALA A 390 8.56 8.91 5.86
N LEU A 391 7.51 8.29 5.32
CA LEU A 391 6.50 9.01 4.54
C LEU A 391 5.73 10.06 5.35
N ILE A 392 5.51 9.88 6.66
CA ILE A 392 4.89 10.93 7.51
C ILE A 392 5.76 12.19 7.54
N ALA A 393 7.06 12.02 7.77
CA ALA A 393 8.01 13.13 7.78
C ALA A 393 8.17 13.76 6.39
N LEU A 394 8.18 12.94 5.34
CA LEU A 394 8.26 13.42 3.96
C LEU A 394 7.01 14.18 3.54
N MET A 395 5.81 13.73 3.94
CA MET A 395 4.56 14.48 3.79
C MET A 395 4.59 15.78 4.60
N ALA A 396 5.26 15.81 5.75
CA ALA A 396 5.52 17.06 6.48
C ALA A 396 6.63 17.94 5.86
N ASN A 397 7.20 17.52 4.71
CA ASN A 397 8.33 18.17 4.02
C ASN A 397 9.58 18.33 4.91
N VAL A 398 9.79 17.36 5.80
CA VAL A 398 10.98 17.26 6.64
C VAL A 398 12.06 16.49 5.88
N LYS A 399 13.29 16.99 5.90
CA LYS A 399 14.44 16.27 5.31
C LYS A 399 15.02 15.29 6.31
N GLY A 400 15.60 14.19 5.85
CA GLY A 400 16.13 13.18 6.76
C GLY A 400 16.59 11.92 6.08
N VAL A 401 16.77 10.90 6.91
CA VAL A 401 17.29 9.60 6.49
C VAL A 401 16.36 8.48 6.88
N PHE A 402 16.33 7.47 6.03
CA PHE A 402 15.70 6.20 6.32
C PHE A 402 16.69 5.06 6.10
N TYR A 403 16.42 3.94 6.74
CA TYR A 403 17.21 2.71 6.66
C TYR A 403 16.24 1.53 6.54
N SER A 404 16.71 0.40 6.02
CA SER A 404 15.83 -0.76 5.85
C SER A 404 16.62 -2.05 5.65
N HIS A 405 15.88 -3.17 5.61
CA HIS A 405 16.39 -4.48 5.24
C HIS A 405 17.08 -4.45 3.87
N PRO A 406 18.19 -5.18 3.65
CA PRO A 406 18.93 -5.18 2.39
C PRO A 406 18.09 -5.54 1.18
N ARG A 407 17.26 -6.59 1.29
CA ARG A 407 16.29 -7.00 0.25
C ARG A 407 15.28 -5.92 -0.16
N LEU A 408 15.08 -4.91 0.68
CA LEU A 408 14.09 -3.85 0.46
C LEU A 408 14.70 -2.53 0.02
N HIS A 409 16.03 -2.40 -0.04
CA HIS A 409 16.70 -1.15 -0.42
C HIS A 409 16.22 -0.65 -1.78
N GLY A 410 16.19 -1.51 -2.80
CA GLY A 410 15.74 -1.14 -4.14
C GLY A 410 14.27 -0.71 -4.17
N HIS A 411 13.40 -1.49 -3.51
CA HIS A 411 11.96 -1.22 -3.48
C HIS A 411 11.65 0.13 -2.81
N PHE A 412 12.17 0.38 -1.61
CA PHE A 412 11.90 1.62 -0.89
C PHE A 412 12.61 2.83 -1.49
N ALA A 413 13.84 2.68 -2.00
CA ALA A 413 14.51 3.78 -2.70
C ALA A 413 13.71 4.21 -3.94
N ASN A 414 13.13 3.25 -4.67
CA ASN A 414 12.26 3.54 -5.81
C ASN A 414 10.94 4.18 -5.36
N GLN A 415 10.29 3.66 -4.31
CA GLN A 415 9.07 4.24 -3.73
C GLN A 415 9.26 5.70 -3.30
N LEU A 416 10.42 6.04 -2.74
CA LEU A 416 10.69 7.37 -2.21
C LEU A 416 11.40 8.30 -3.20
N LYS A 417 11.65 7.86 -4.44
CA LYS A 417 12.34 8.66 -5.48
C LYS A 417 11.67 10.02 -5.73
N GLY A 418 10.35 10.11 -5.55
CA GLY A 418 9.57 11.34 -5.67
C GLY A 418 9.79 12.37 -4.56
N PHE A 419 10.46 11.98 -3.48
CA PHE A 419 10.71 12.78 -2.28
C PHE A 419 12.21 13.05 -2.11
N PRO A 420 12.76 14.13 -2.71
CA PRO A 420 14.19 14.44 -2.64
C PRO A 420 14.69 14.74 -1.22
N ASN A 421 13.77 14.85 -0.26
CA ASN A 421 14.07 15.12 1.14
C ASN A 421 14.48 13.86 1.93
N GLY A 422 14.23 12.66 1.40
CA GLY A 422 14.55 11.39 2.07
C GLY A 422 15.75 10.68 1.45
N HIS A 423 16.68 10.25 2.29
CA HIS A 423 17.91 9.58 1.84
C HIS A 423 18.06 8.21 2.50
N LEU A 424 18.26 7.16 1.70
CA LEU A 424 18.57 5.83 2.21
C LEU A 424 20.02 5.79 2.71
N ILE A 425 20.22 5.40 3.97
CA ILE A 425 21.54 5.15 4.56
C ILE A 425 21.73 3.66 4.88
N CYS A 426 22.95 3.29 5.26
CA CYS A 426 23.35 1.97 5.71
C CYS A 426 23.23 0.87 4.65
N ARG A 427 23.19 1.24 3.36
CA ARG A 427 22.98 0.29 2.27
C ARG A 427 23.97 -0.89 2.25
N LYS A 428 25.23 -0.64 2.67
CA LYS A 428 26.31 -1.63 2.68
C LYS A 428 26.57 -2.24 4.05
N THR A 429 26.11 -1.58 5.11
CA THR A 429 26.43 -1.90 6.51
C THR A 429 25.29 -2.66 7.18
N THR A 430 24.07 -2.54 6.65
CA THR A 430 22.96 -3.39 7.04
C THR A 430 23.20 -4.85 6.65
N ARG A 431 23.00 -5.77 7.61
CA ARG A 431 23.12 -7.22 7.41
C ARG A 431 21.80 -7.91 7.69
N GLU A 432 21.47 -8.96 6.93
CA GLU A 432 20.35 -9.84 7.30
C GLU A 432 20.70 -10.56 8.61
N GLU A 433 19.73 -10.70 9.49
CA GLU A 433 19.91 -11.53 10.68
C GLU A 433 19.33 -12.91 10.45
N THR A 434 20.06 -13.92 10.91
CA THR A 434 19.67 -15.32 10.83
C THR A 434 19.46 -15.85 12.25
N GLY A 435 18.25 -15.74 12.80
CA GLY A 435 17.91 -16.22 14.15
C GLY A 435 16.46 -15.95 14.57
N GLU A 436 16.03 -16.53 15.69
CA GLU A 436 14.78 -16.15 16.37
C GLU A 436 15.00 -14.83 17.12
N HIS A 437 14.23 -13.80 16.78
CA HIS A 437 14.38 -12.48 17.39
C HIS A 437 13.34 -12.26 18.50
N GLY A 438 13.81 -11.69 19.61
CA GLY A 438 12.99 -11.15 20.69
C GLY A 438 12.30 -9.86 20.24
N GLY A 439 11.25 -9.99 19.46
CA GLY A 439 10.44 -8.88 19.01
C GLY A 439 9.04 -9.35 18.65
N VAL A 440 8.03 -8.58 19.06
CA VAL A 440 6.63 -8.92 18.80
C VAL A 440 6.35 -8.68 17.30
N MET A 441 6.68 -9.66 16.46
CA MET A 441 6.18 -9.71 15.09
C MET A 441 4.74 -10.21 15.12
N ASN A 442 3.79 -9.28 15.13
CA ASN A 442 2.36 -9.62 15.14
C ASN A 442 1.71 -9.57 13.75
N TYR A 443 2.48 -9.39 12.67
CA TYR A 443 1.92 -9.24 11.33
C TYR A 443 2.60 -10.16 10.30
N GLU A 444 1.82 -11.04 9.68
CA GLU A 444 2.16 -11.86 8.49
C GLU A 444 2.49 -11.01 7.23
N TRP A 445 2.42 -9.67 7.33
CA TRP A 445 2.46 -8.71 6.21
C TRP A 445 3.79 -7.95 6.08
N SER A 446 4.84 -8.36 6.78
CA SER A 446 6.12 -7.65 6.70
C SER A 446 6.79 -7.93 5.34
N GLY A 447 7.20 -6.87 4.64
CA GLY A 447 7.64 -6.93 3.23
C GLY A 447 8.91 -7.75 2.95
N ALA A 448 9.51 -8.36 3.97
CA ALA A 448 10.63 -9.29 3.85
C ALA A 448 10.30 -10.67 4.47
N ALA A 449 9.03 -11.10 4.44
CA ALA A 449 8.58 -12.37 5.01
C ALA A 449 8.98 -12.57 6.48
N GLY A 450 8.97 -11.51 7.27
CA GLY A 450 9.36 -11.55 8.68
C GLY A 450 10.85 -11.43 8.96
N GLN A 451 11.70 -11.25 7.93
CA GLN A 451 13.14 -11.23 8.14
C GLN A 451 13.62 -9.97 8.88
N SER A 452 14.52 -10.19 9.84
CA SER A 452 15.25 -9.16 10.57
C SER A 452 16.55 -8.79 9.85
N TYR A 453 17.12 -7.67 10.23
CA TYR A 453 18.40 -7.12 9.75
C TYR A 453 19.14 -6.48 10.96
N SER A 454 20.38 -6.06 10.83
CA SER A 454 21.08 -5.33 11.89
C SER A 454 22.02 -4.29 11.32
N ILE A 455 22.26 -3.25 12.11
CA ILE A 455 23.18 -2.16 11.81
C ILE A 455 23.89 -1.83 13.13
N SER A 456 25.21 -1.93 13.17
CA SER A 456 25.98 -1.53 14.37
C SER A 456 25.80 -0.03 14.64
N SER A 457 25.74 0.39 15.91
CA SER A 457 25.66 1.81 16.28
C SER A 457 26.75 2.66 15.62
N GLU A 458 27.99 2.16 15.54
CA GLU A 458 29.10 2.87 14.87
C GLU A 458 28.81 3.16 13.40
N ALA A 459 28.43 2.13 12.62
CA ALA A 459 28.08 2.29 11.21
C ALA A 459 26.87 3.22 11.01
N PHE A 460 25.85 3.10 11.86
CA PHE A 460 24.67 3.95 11.81
C PHE A 460 25.05 5.42 12.06
N MET A 461 25.82 5.67 13.12
CA MET A 461 26.28 7.00 13.50
C MET A 461 27.18 7.64 12.43
N ALA A 462 28.03 6.85 11.77
CA ALA A 462 28.91 7.32 10.71
C ALA A 462 28.17 7.90 9.51
N GLU A 463 26.95 7.42 9.23
CA GLU A 463 26.12 7.90 8.12
C GLU A 463 25.07 8.93 8.55
N VAL A 464 24.41 8.73 9.70
CA VAL A 464 23.38 9.65 10.21
C VAL A 464 23.98 11.02 10.58
N TRP A 465 25.11 11.03 11.29
CA TRP A 465 25.63 12.27 11.88
C TRP A 465 26.04 13.31 10.81
N PRO A 466 26.77 12.95 9.74
CA PRO A 466 27.04 13.88 8.65
C PRO A 466 25.78 14.35 7.93
N ALA A 467 24.79 13.46 7.74
CA ALA A 467 23.53 13.82 7.08
C ALA A 467 22.74 14.86 7.89
N LEU A 468 22.65 14.67 9.21
CA LEU A 468 22.02 15.62 10.13
C LEU A 468 22.74 16.97 10.13
N THR A 469 24.06 16.97 10.35
CA THR A 469 24.83 18.22 10.53
C THR A 469 24.94 19.05 9.25
N LYS A 470 25.16 18.41 8.09
CA LYS A 470 25.11 19.08 6.78
C LYS A 470 23.76 19.78 6.58
N ARG A 471 22.68 19.13 6.98
CA ARG A 471 21.34 19.68 6.79
C ARG A 471 21.04 20.87 7.68
N LEU A 472 21.58 20.90 8.89
CA LEU A 472 21.42 22.04 9.80
C LEU A 472 22.24 23.28 9.39
N SER A 473 23.16 23.15 8.44
CA SER A 473 23.91 24.27 7.85
C SER A 473 23.33 24.80 6.53
N GLU A 474 22.33 24.12 5.98
CA GLU A 474 21.59 24.51 4.76
C GLU A 474 20.28 25.22 5.14
#